data_AF-A0A538RRF0-F1
#
_entry.id   AF-A0A538RRF0-F1
#
_cell.length_a   1.000
_cell.length_b   1.000
_cell.length_c   1.000
_cell.angle_alpha   90.00
_cell.angle_beta   90.00
_cell.angle_gamma   90.00
#
_symmetry.space_group_name_H-M   'P 1'
#
loop_
_entity.id
_entity.type
_entity.pdbx_description
1 polymer ?
#
loop_
_entity_poly.entity_id
_entity_poly.type
_entity_poly.pdbx_seq_one_letter_code
_entity_poly.pdbx_strand_id
1 'polypeptide(L)'
;MVKSRARAFVLSTFGLLAILACLQAVGVAQEKAAPVKKEAPAKKAEAKKEDAKKDEAKKEDAKKEEKKAEKVDVVIGQAAPAVAVQAVAQAVPPPPAGAVAAPPGATPAPADNELEGLALPKDRDVKKRLDAAELDYIPKKQWPEAVRFLQSVLDRKEDVFVQVKSKGPDGKERTSFVSARGEADRLIGKMDAEGWDTYELQYGGLAKGKLAEYKKSADPQVLHEVVQRYFHTAGGAEAADLLATYKLDRGEILEAAQIYERLLNRHGSDQLGGLTLFKAALAFRLSGNQIDTGLFPKTWKLLAAKVGSDGLQIGDDTVSLTQLQKEVDGSKPGELVGTRSWALFRGDTRRLNVGSGSAPFLENKWHRSMLDLTPEEGTTLHASTRSRIDQALQLQSRRPEPMLPAFLPIATAGKLIYRTYSGIHAVDMRTGMPEWVSSTLASLDGLCKDVNKKQDLENWFLMYQQSSNQSILFENSVV
;
A
#
# COMPACT_ATOMS: atom_id res chain seq x y z
N MET A 1 -33.38 26.47 -40.72
CA MET A 1 -33.89 26.35 -39.33
C MET A 1 -33.75 24.90 -38.89
N VAL A 2 -32.99 24.68 -37.80
CA VAL A 2 -33.07 23.59 -36.78
C VAL A 2 -32.82 22.14 -37.27
N LYS A 3 -31.56 21.65 -37.19
CA LYS A 3 -30.91 20.86 -36.10
C LYS A 3 -31.40 19.39 -36.01
N SER A 4 -30.59 18.41 -36.42
CA SER A 4 -29.47 17.76 -35.68
C SER A 4 -29.91 17.05 -34.39
N ARG A 5 -29.88 15.71 -34.40
CA ARG A 5 -29.91 14.86 -33.20
C ARG A 5 -28.65 14.01 -33.15
N ALA A 6 -27.88 14.27 -32.11
CA ALA A 6 -26.62 13.65 -31.76
C ALA A 6 -26.79 12.18 -31.33
N ARG A 7 -25.83 11.33 -31.71
CA ARG A 7 -25.53 10.07 -31.02
C ARG A 7 -24.60 10.41 -29.86
N ALA A 8 -25.10 10.24 -28.64
CA ALA A 8 -24.30 10.30 -27.42
C ALA A 8 -23.59 8.95 -27.23
N PHE A 9 -22.27 8.96 -27.21
CA PHE A 9 -21.45 7.84 -26.75
C PHE A 9 -21.07 8.14 -25.30
N VAL A 10 -21.57 7.33 -24.36
CA VAL A 10 -21.28 7.44 -22.93
C VAL A 10 -19.90 6.82 -22.67
N LEU A 11 -18.88 7.64 -22.43
CA LEU A 11 -17.61 7.16 -21.89
C LEU A 11 -17.70 7.08 -20.37
N SER A 12 -17.58 5.86 -19.86
CA SER A 12 -17.38 5.52 -18.46
C SER A 12 -15.96 5.93 -18.01
N THR A 13 -15.83 6.23 -16.73
CA THR A 13 -14.65 6.72 -15.97
C THR A 13 -13.33 5.97 -16.17
N PHE A 14 -13.31 4.82 -16.85
CA PHE A 14 -12.08 4.15 -17.28
C PHE A 14 -11.40 4.81 -18.50
N GLY A 15 -12.12 5.64 -19.27
CA GLY A 15 -11.57 6.26 -20.48
C GLY A 15 -10.51 7.34 -20.24
N LEU A 16 -10.53 8.00 -19.08
CA LEU A 16 -9.60 9.13 -18.81
C LEU A 16 -8.20 8.66 -18.37
N LEU A 17 -8.12 7.52 -17.66
CA LEU A 17 -6.84 6.90 -17.26
C LEU A 17 -6.09 6.29 -18.45
N ALA A 18 -6.80 5.83 -19.48
CA ALA A 18 -6.20 5.28 -20.69
C ALA A 18 -5.52 6.35 -21.56
N ILE A 19 -6.02 7.59 -21.54
CA ILE A 19 -5.44 8.70 -22.31
C ILE A 19 -4.14 9.19 -21.66
N LEU A 20 -4.06 9.21 -20.32
CA LEU A 20 -2.82 9.54 -19.61
C LEU A 20 -1.74 8.45 -19.78
N ALA A 21 -2.14 7.17 -19.82
CA ALA A 21 -1.20 6.05 -20.01
C ALA A 21 -0.68 5.93 -21.45
N CYS A 22 -1.47 6.27 -22.48
CA CYS A 22 -1.02 6.17 -23.87
C CYS A 22 -0.05 7.28 -24.31
N LEU A 23 -0.09 8.45 -23.68
CA LEU A 23 0.77 9.59 -24.05
C LEU A 23 2.21 9.49 -23.53
N GLN A 24 2.48 8.67 -22.51
CA GLN A 24 3.85 8.45 -22.02
C GLN A 24 4.63 7.35 -22.78
N ALA A 25 3.95 6.49 -23.53
CA ALA A 25 4.60 5.41 -24.29
C ALA A 25 5.13 5.84 -25.67
N VAL A 26 4.66 6.97 -26.22
CA VAL A 26 5.04 7.43 -27.57
C VAL A 26 6.38 8.19 -27.59
N GLY A 27 6.90 8.60 -26.42
CA GLY A 27 8.16 9.36 -26.32
C GLY A 27 9.47 8.56 -26.39
N VAL A 28 9.43 7.23 -26.57
CA VAL A 28 10.66 6.37 -26.52
C VAL A 28 11.03 5.76 -27.88
N ALA A 29 10.24 5.99 -28.94
CA ALA A 29 10.56 5.43 -30.25
C ALA A 29 10.42 6.49 -31.34
N GLN A 30 11.51 7.23 -31.63
CA GLN A 30 11.96 7.50 -32.99
C GLN A 30 13.27 8.31 -33.01
N GLU A 31 14.38 7.62 -33.21
CA GLU A 31 15.53 8.20 -33.92
C GLU A 31 16.31 7.08 -34.61
N LYS A 32 16.10 6.93 -35.93
CA LYS A 32 17.15 6.71 -36.95
C LYS A 32 16.58 6.46 -38.35
N ALA A 33 16.79 7.50 -39.18
CA ALA A 33 17.23 7.52 -40.58
C ALA A 33 16.60 6.58 -41.64
N ALA A 34 16.03 7.22 -42.66
CA ALA A 34 15.63 6.65 -43.96
C ALA A 34 16.83 6.16 -44.82
N PRO A 35 16.61 5.25 -45.79
CA PRO A 35 17.67 4.53 -46.49
C PRO A 35 18.10 5.19 -47.80
N VAL A 36 19.40 5.16 -48.08
CA VAL A 36 19.97 5.46 -49.40
C VAL A 36 20.35 4.15 -50.09
N LYS A 37 19.79 3.94 -51.28
CA LYS A 37 20.13 2.89 -52.25
C LYS A 37 21.61 2.97 -52.64
N LYS A 38 22.30 1.82 -52.74
CA LYS A 38 23.22 1.54 -53.86
C LYS A 38 23.58 0.06 -53.98
N GLU A 39 23.76 -0.31 -55.24
CA GLU A 39 23.99 -1.61 -55.85
C GLU A 39 25.25 -2.35 -55.37
N ALA A 40 25.20 -3.69 -55.42
CA ALA A 40 26.39 -4.53 -55.58
C ALA A 40 26.70 -4.65 -57.10
N PRO A 41 27.96 -4.95 -57.49
CA PRO A 41 28.28 -6.37 -57.69
C PRO A 41 29.73 -6.81 -57.41
N ALA A 42 29.85 -8.04 -56.91
CA ALA A 42 30.73 -9.17 -57.26
C ALA A 42 32.21 -9.01 -57.75
N LYS A 43 33.04 -9.95 -57.22
CA LYS A 43 34.19 -10.72 -57.78
C LYS A 43 35.64 -10.21 -57.66
N LYS A 44 36.45 -10.97 -56.89
CA LYS A 44 37.76 -11.66 -57.19
C LYS A 44 38.50 -11.88 -55.86
N ALA A 45 38.79 -13.09 -55.38
CA ALA A 45 39.68 -14.15 -55.88
C ALA A 45 41.18 -13.77 -55.90
N GLU A 46 41.93 -14.52 -55.07
CA GLU A 46 43.37 -14.86 -55.11
C GLU A 46 44.45 -14.05 -54.35
N ALA A 47 45.01 -14.77 -53.36
CA ALA A 47 46.44 -15.02 -53.09
C ALA A 47 47.35 -13.91 -52.52
N LYS A 48 47.79 -14.10 -51.25
CA LYS A 48 49.19 -14.46 -50.92
C LYS A 48 49.38 -14.72 -49.42
N LYS A 49 50.26 -15.69 -49.14
CA LYS A 49 50.80 -16.13 -47.84
C LYS A 49 51.94 -15.21 -47.38
N GLU A 50 52.35 -15.44 -46.12
CA GLU A 50 53.52 -14.89 -45.36
C GLU A 50 53.21 -13.51 -44.74
N ASP A 51 53.30 -13.26 -43.43
CA ASP A 51 54.17 -13.83 -42.40
C ASP A 51 53.47 -14.03 -41.05
N ALA A 52 54.04 -14.97 -40.29
CA ALA A 52 53.68 -15.31 -38.93
C ALA A 52 54.28 -14.34 -37.89
N LYS A 53 53.69 -14.39 -36.69
CA LYS A 53 54.32 -14.18 -35.36
C LYS A 53 54.08 -12.84 -34.66
N LYS A 54 52.84 -12.69 -34.21
CA LYS A 54 52.35 -12.16 -32.91
C LYS A 54 50.83 -12.38 -32.98
N ASP A 55 50.18 -13.27 -32.25
CA ASP A 55 50.20 -13.43 -30.80
C ASP A 55 49.81 -14.86 -30.41
N GLU A 56 50.74 -15.58 -29.79
CA GLU A 56 50.44 -16.63 -28.82
C GLU A 56 50.09 -15.94 -27.50
N ALA A 57 48.81 -15.65 -27.29
CA ALA A 57 48.16 -15.49 -26.00
C ALA A 57 46.66 -15.25 -26.25
N LYS A 58 45.79 -16.11 -25.70
CA LYS A 58 44.30 -16.08 -25.79
C LYS A 58 43.63 -16.95 -26.86
N LYS A 59 44.14 -18.15 -27.08
CA LYS A 59 43.29 -19.30 -27.50
C LYS A 59 43.55 -20.49 -26.59
N GLU A 60 43.12 -20.38 -25.33
CA GLU A 60 42.89 -21.54 -24.45
C GLU A 60 41.71 -21.37 -23.48
N ASP A 61 41.10 -20.17 -23.34
CA ASP A 61 40.05 -19.94 -22.33
C ASP A 61 38.60 -19.85 -22.85
N ALA A 62 38.34 -20.05 -24.15
CA ALA A 62 36.98 -19.93 -24.72
C ALA A 62 36.27 -21.28 -24.99
N LYS A 63 36.76 -22.39 -24.41
CA LYS A 63 36.11 -23.72 -24.52
C LYS A 63 35.81 -24.36 -23.16
N LYS A 64 35.75 -23.54 -22.11
CA LYS A 64 35.60 -23.98 -20.73
C LYS A 64 34.67 -23.05 -19.92
N GLU A 65 33.53 -22.63 -20.49
CA GLU A 65 32.52 -21.90 -19.70
C GLU A 65 31.06 -22.07 -20.17
N GLU A 66 30.76 -23.09 -20.98
CA GLU A 66 29.39 -23.41 -21.39
C GLU A 66 28.95 -24.85 -21.01
N LYS A 67 29.63 -25.46 -20.04
CA LYS A 67 29.22 -26.75 -19.43
C LYS A 67 29.61 -26.83 -17.96
N LYS A 68 28.99 -26.02 -17.09
CA LYS A 68 28.94 -26.29 -15.65
C LYS A 68 27.89 -25.45 -14.90
N ALA A 69 26.62 -25.83 -15.01
CA ALA A 69 25.61 -25.50 -13.98
C ALA A 69 24.34 -26.34 -14.16
N GLU A 70 24.39 -27.66 -13.90
CA GLU A 70 23.26 -28.32 -13.22
C GLU A 70 23.59 -29.73 -12.73
N LYS A 71 23.24 -29.93 -11.45
CA LYS A 71 22.88 -31.17 -10.73
C LYS A 71 23.93 -32.25 -10.50
N VAL A 72 24.37 -32.24 -9.25
CA VAL A 72 25.06 -33.29 -8.50
C VAL A 72 24.08 -34.42 -8.20
N ASP A 73 24.53 -35.65 -8.48
CA ASP A 73 23.93 -36.92 -8.05
C ASP A 73 23.91 -37.04 -6.52
N VAL A 74 22.74 -37.31 -5.96
CA VAL A 74 22.59 -37.73 -4.55
C VAL A 74 22.54 -39.25 -4.51
N VAL A 75 23.54 -39.81 -3.84
CA VAL A 75 23.72 -41.24 -3.54
C VAL A 75 22.60 -41.72 -2.62
N ILE A 76 21.98 -42.83 -3.03
CA ILE A 76 21.00 -43.61 -2.28
C ILE A 76 21.70 -44.29 -1.10
N GLY A 77 21.40 -43.84 0.13
CA GLY A 77 21.81 -44.46 1.38
C GLY A 77 20.62 -45.12 2.07
N GLN A 78 20.78 -46.40 2.40
CA GLN A 78 19.78 -47.31 2.96
C GLN A 78 19.27 -46.90 4.35
N ALA A 79 18.04 -47.33 4.63
CA ALA A 79 17.31 -47.18 5.87
C ALA A 79 17.94 -47.94 7.06
N ALA A 80 17.86 -47.34 8.25
CA ALA A 80 17.95 -47.98 9.55
C ALA A 80 16.88 -47.35 10.48
N PRO A 81 16.34 -48.09 11.47
CA PRO A 81 14.98 -47.91 11.97
C PRO A 81 14.84 -46.78 12.99
N ALA A 82 13.66 -46.15 13.00
CA ALA A 82 13.27 -45.16 13.99
C ALA A 82 13.14 -45.78 15.39
N VAL A 83 13.95 -45.30 16.33
CA VAL A 83 13.74 -45.52 17.76
C VAL A 83 12.61 -44.60 18.21
N ALA A 84 11.51 -45.20 18.68
CA ALA A 84 10.38 -44.49 19.26
C ALA A 84 10.80 -43.79 20.55
N VAL A 85 10.75 -42.46 20.57
CA VAL A 85 10.83 -41.67 21.81
C VAL A 85 9.41 -41.30 22.19
N GLN A 86 8.89 -42.01 23.19
CA GLN A 86 7.60 -41.79 23.83
C GLN A 86 7.70 -40.53 24.69
N ALA A 87 7.15 -39.41 24.21
CA ALA A 87 7.04 -38.19 25.01
C ALA A 87 5.81 -38.32 25.93
N VAL A 88 6.06 -38.63 27.20
CA VAL A 88 5.06 -38.58 28.27
C VAL A 88 4.81 -37.10 28.60
N ALA A 89 3.66 -36.56 28.19
CA ALA A 89 3.21 -35.25 28.61
C ALA A 89 2.78 -35.32 30.08
N GLN A 90 3.60 -34.80 30.99
CA GLN A 90 3.20 -34.55 32.37
C GLN A 90 2.41 -33.24 32.43
N ALA A 91 1.15 -33.34 32.83
CA ALA A 91 0.28 -32.20 33.09
C ALA A 91 0.74 -31.46 34.35
N VAL A 92 1.10 -30.18 34.21
CA VAL A 92 1.31 -29.27 35.35
C VAL A 92 -0.05 -28.63 35.69
N PRO A 93 -0.59 -28.77 36.91
CA PRO A 93 -1.83 -28.12 37.29
C PRO A 93 -1.65 -26.60 37.48
N PRO A 94 -2.69 -25.79 37.23
CA PRO A 94 -2.62 -24.33 37.43
C PRO A 94 -2.48 -23.98 38.93
N PRO A 95 -1.73 -22.92 39.28
CA PRO A 95 -1.60 -22.48 40.67
C PRO A 95 -2.91 -21.85 41.17
N PRO A 96 -3.20 -21.93 42.49
CA PRO A 96 -4.43 -21.42 43.07
C PRO A 96 -4.48 -19.89 43.08
N ALA A 97 -5.68 -19.35 42.91
CA ALA A 97 -6.00 -17.93 43.01
C ALA A 97 -5.66 -17.40 44.42
N GLY A 98 -4.57 -16.65 44.53
CA GLY A 98 -4.21 -15.86 45.71
C GLY A 98 -4.33 -14.38 45.39
N ALA A 99 -5.25 -13.69 46.06
CA ALA A 99 -5.39 -12.24 46.00
C ALA A 99 -4.12 -11.56 46.51
N VAL A 100 -3.49 -10.73 45.66
CA VAL A 100 -2.40 -9.84 46.09
C VAL A 100 -3.03 -8.50 46.42
N ALA A 101 -3.03 -8.15 47.71
CA ALA A 101 -3.44 -6.84 48.19
C ALA A 101 -2.47 -5.75 47.66
N ALA A 102 -3.02 -4.65 47.18
CA ALA A 102 -2.25 -3.47 46.78
C ALA A 102 -1.63 -2.79 48.02
N PRO A 103 -0.36 -2.33 47.97
CA PRO A 103 0.19 -1.48 49.02
C PRO A 103 -0.40 -0.06 48.90
N PRO A 104 -0.86 0.56 50.01
CA PRO A 104 -1.38 1.92 49.99
C PRO A 104 -0.21 2.91 49.94
N GLY A 105 -0.17 3.78 48.92
CA GLY A 105 0.73 4.94 48.93
C GLY A 105 1.48 5.29 47.64
N ALA A 106 1.01 4.89 46.46
CA ALA A 106 1.56 5.43 45.22
C ALA A 106 0.79 6.71 44.84
N THR A 107 1.42 7.87 45.04
CA THR A 107 1.02 9.15 44.45
C THR A 107 0.87 8.99 42.93
N PRO A 108 -0.20 9.50 42.30
CA PRO A 108 -0.35 9.35 40.86
C PRO A 108 0.75 10.14 40.14
N ALA A 109 1.53 9.44 39.31
CA ALA A 109 2.47 10.07 38.39
C ALA A 109 1.68 10.97 37.40
N PRO A 110 2.25 12.10 36.95
CA PRO A 110 1.59 12.99 36.00
C PRO A 110 1.20 12.25 34.71
N ALA A 111 0.03 12.60 34.18
CA ALA A 111 -0.60 12.01 33.00
C ALA A 111 0.12 12.33 31.68
N ASP A 112 1.38 11.92 31.55
CA ASP A 112 2.20 12.13 30.33
C ASP A 112 2.25 10.88 29.42
N ASN A 113 1.39 9.89 29.66
CA ASN A 113 1.43 8.59 28.99
C ASN A 113 0.17 8.34 28.15
N GLU A 114 -0.05 9.13 27.09
CA GLU A 114 -1.15 8.87 26.13
C GLU A 114 -0.89 7.65 25.20
N LEU A 115 0.12 6.82 25.49
CA LEU A 115 0.43 5.57 24.79
C LEU A 115 0.78 4.45 25.80
N GLU A 116 -0.11 4.18 26.75
CA GLU A 116 0.03 3.03 27.66
C GLU A 116 0.06 1.72 26.85
N GLY A 117 1.26 1.18 26.65
CA GLY A 117 1.50 -0.13 26.01
C GLY A 117 2.41 -0.12 24.78
N LEU A 118 2.77 1.05 24.21
CA LEU A 118 3.65 1.13 23.03
C LEU A 118 5.01 1.75 23.36
N ALA A 119 6.08 0.95 23.27
CA ALA A 119 7.45 1.45 23.40
C ALA A 119 7.93 2.02 22.06
N LEU A 120 7.95 3.35 21.93
CA LEU A 120 8.50 4.02 20.75
C LEU A 120 10.05 4.06 20.80
N PRO A 121 10.76 3.81 19.68
CA PRO A 121 12.20 4.03 19.59
C PRO A 121 12.54 5.51 19.85
N LYS A 122 13.45 5.79 20.78
CA LYS A 122 13.84 7.14 21.21
C LYS A 122 15.35 7.29 21.13
N ASP A 123 15.82 8.49 20.82
CA ASP A 123 17.24 8.82 20.77
C ASP A 123 17.45 10.21 21.37
N ARG A 124 18.15 10.25 22.52
CA ARG A 124 18.39 11.49 23.27
C ARG A 124 19.32 12.44 22.52
N ASP A 125 20.26 11.93 21.73
CA ASP A 125 21.21 12.76 21.02
C ASP A 125 20.57 13.39 19.79
N VAL A 126 19.69 12.66 19.10
CA VAL A 126 18.85 13.23 18.04
C VAL A 126 17.98 14.35 18.59
N LYS A 127 17.32 14.15 19.73
CA LYS A 127 16.52 15.21 20.37
C LYS A 127 17.35 16.45 20.69
N LYS A 128 18.49 16.28 21.38
CA LYS A 128 19.35 17.41 21.76
C LYS A 128 19.82 18.21 20.56
N ARG A 129 20.15 17.53 19.46
CA ARG A 129 20.62 18.20 18.25
C ARG A 129 19.49 18.86 17.46
N LEU A 130 18.27 18.30 17.46
CA LEU A 130 17.08 18.98 16.93
C LEU A 130 16.78 20.26 17.72
N ASP A 131 16.82 20.18 19.06
CA ASP A 131 16.67 21.34 19.94
C ASP A 131 17.77 22.40 19.66
N ALA A 132 19.03 21.97 19.46
CA ALA A 132 20.12 22.88 19.10
C ALA A 132 19.94 23.50 17.70
N ALA A 133 19.42 22.75 16.72
CA ALA A 133 19.11 23.29 15.41
C ALA A 133 18.03 24.39 15.48
N GLU A 134 16.97 24.16 16.25
CA GLU A 134 15.87 25.12 16.41
C GLU A 134 16.25 26.34 17.26
N LEU A 135 17.00 26.16 18.35
CA LEU A 135 17.26 27.22 19.32
C LEU A 135 18.58 27.97 19.09
N ASP A 136 19.57 27.35 18.47
CA ASP A 136 20.89 27.94 18.25
C ASP A 136 21.20 28.15 16.77
N TYR A 137 21.21 27.09 15.95
CA TYR A 137 21.75 27.18 14.59
C TYR A 137 20.86 28.02 13.65
N ILE A 138 19.54 27.76 13.62
CA ILE A 138 18.60 28.50 12.76
C ILE A 138 18.53 29.98 13.18
N PRO A 139 18.34 30.35 14.46
CA PRO A 139 18.28 31.75 14.86
C PRO A 139 19.59 32.52 14.64
N LYS A 140 20.74 31.85 14.76
CA LYS A 140 22.07 32.44 14.50
C LYS A 140 22.48 32.38 13.02
N LYS A 141 21.60 31.92 12.13
CA LYS A 141 21.84 31.77 10.69
C LYS A 141 23.08 30.92 10.35
N GLN A 142 23.38 29.92 11.18
CA GLN A 142 24.45 28.95 10.93
C GLN A 142 23.93 27.87 9.99
N TRP A 143 23.60 28.29 8.77
CA TRP A 143 22.91 27.46 7.79
C TRP A 143 23.66 26.19 7.43
N PRO A 144 24.98 26.21 7.12
CA PRO A 144 25.69 25.01 6.72
C PRO A 144 25.66 23.90 7.78
N GLU A 145 25.84 24.25 9.04
CA GLU A 145 25.79 23.33 10.17
C GLU A 145 24.36 22.82 10.42
N ALA A 146 23.37 23.72 10.38
CA ALA A 146 21.97 23.38 10.55
C ALA A 146 21.52 22.36 9.50
N VAL A 147 21.72 22.66 8.21
CA VAL A 147 21.26 21.79 7.12
C VAL A 147 21.97 20.45 7.13
N ARG A 148 23.27 20.41 7.46
CA ARG A 148 24.02 19.17 7.58
C ARG A 148 23.48 18.27 8.67
N PHE A 149 23.17 18.85 9.83
CA PHE A 149 22.58 18.07 10.91
C PHE A 149 21.16 17.61 10.56
N LEU A 150 20.29 18.50 10.09
CA LEU A 150 18.91 18.16 9.78
C LEU A 150 18.82 17.10 8.68
N GLN A 151 19.64 17.19 7.62
CA GLN A 151 19.75 16.15 6.61
C GLN A 151 20.20 14.81 7.21
N SER A 152 21.18 14.82 8.14
CA SER A 152 21.65 13.58 8.77
C SER A 152 20.54 12.84 9.54
N VAL A 153 19.51 13.54 10.02
CA VAL A 153 18.31 12.93 10.64
C VAL A 153 17.42 12.30 9.57
N LEU A 154 17.21 12.99 8.44
CA LEU A 154 16.44 12.48 7.30
C LEU A 154 17.07 11.24 6.66
N ASP A 155 18.40 11.18 6.61
CA ASP A 155 19.17 10.11 5.98
C ASP A 155 19.29 8.83 6.82
N ARG A 156 18.83 8.85 8.08
CA ARG A 156 18.83 7.64 8.93
C ARG A 156 18.06 6.52 8.25
N LYS A 157 18.40 5.26 8.55
CA LYS A 157 17.63 4.10 8.06
C LYS A 157 16.29 3.95 8.79
N GLU A 158 16.29 4.16 10.09
CA GLU A 158 15.11 4.06 10.95
C GLU A 158 14.78 5.40 11.60
N ASP A 159 13.48 5.64 11.76
CA ASP A 159 12.97 6.83 12.42
C ASP A 159 12.94 6.65 13.94
N VAL A 160 13.03 7.75 14.66
CA VAL A 160 12.96 7.79 16.12
C VAL A 160 11.98 8.86 16.54
N PHE A 161 11.36 8.70 17.71
CA PHE A 161 10.36 9.62 18.20
C PHE A 161 10.94 10.53 19.27
N VAL A 162 10.71 11.83 19.12
CA VAL A 162 11.18 12.87 20.04
C VAL A 162 9.98 13.63 20.61
N GLN A 163 10.13 14.09 21.85
CA GLN A 163 9.13 14.96 22.47
C GLN A 163 9.34 16.39 22.01
N VAL A 164 8.30 16.98 21.43
CA VAL A 164 8.27 18.37 21.00
C VAL A 164 7.14 19.08 21.73
N LYS A 165 7.45 20.27 22.26
CA LYS A 165 6.46 21.16 22.87
C LYS A 165 5.87 22.02 21.78
N SER A 166 4.56 21.95 21.60
CA SER A 166 3.82 22.76 20.64
C SER A 166 2.68 23.48 21.34
N LYS A 167 2.31 24.66 20.86
CA LYS A 167 1.09 25.32 21.32
C LYS A 167 -0.09 24.76 20.54
N GLY A 168 -1.07 24.21 21.25
CA GLY A 168 -2.32 23.77 20.65
C GLY A 168 -3.15 24.95 20.11
N PRO A 169 -4.25 24.66 19.39
CA PRO A 169 -5.17 25.69 18.89
C PRO A 169 -5.78 26.56 20.00
N ASP A 170 -5.77 26.06 21.24
CA ASP A 170 -6.20 26.70 22.47
C ASP A 170 -5.10 27.55 23.15
N GLY A 171 -3.93 27.67 22.52
CA GLY A 171 -2.77 28.41 23.04
C GLY A 171 -2.03 27.73 24.19
N LYS A 172 -2.49 26.54 24.61
CA LYS A 172 -1.85 25.76 25.69
C LYS A 172 -0.68 24.96 25.15
N GLU A 173 0.39 24.87 25.93
CA GLU A 173 1.52 24.00 25.61
C GLU A 173 1.09 22.53 25.76
N ARG A 174 1.34 21.76 24.71
CA ARG A 174 1.18 20.30 24.69
C ARG A 174 2.49 19.67 24.26
N THR A 175 2.92 18.69 25.03
CA THR A 175 4.06 17.84 24.67
C THR A 175 3.51 16.68 23.86
N SER A 176 4.01 16.50 22.63
CA SER A 176 3.63 15.36 21.79
C SER A 176 4.88 14.62 21.32
N PHE A 177 4.75 13.31 21.12
CA PHE A 177 5.78 12.53 20.45
C PHE A 177 5.61 12.68 18.94
N VAL A 178 6.66 13.15 18.28
CA VAL A 178 6.70 13.31 16.83
C VAL A 178 7.89 12.55 16.25
N SER A 179 7.77 12.18 14.97
CA SER A 179 8.89 11.66 14.18
C SER A 179 10.04 12.66 14.16
N ALA A 180 11.26 12.21 14.43
CA ALA A 180 12.45 13.03 14.32
C ALA A 180 12.69 13.48 12.87
N ARG A 181 12.39 12.63 11.89
CA ARG A 181 12.43 13.02 10.47
C ARG A 181 11.39 14.10 10.15
N GLY A 182 10.16 13.93 10.64
CA GLY A 182 9.11 14.92 10.48
C GLY A 182 9.48 16.28 11.10
N GLU A 183 10.12 16.25 12.26
CA GLU A 183 10.61 17.46 12.91
C GLU A 183 11.79 18.10 12.15
N ALA A 184 12.72 17.30 11.62
CA ALA A 184 13.80 17.80 10.77
C ALA A 184 13.26 18.46 9.49
N ASP A 185 12.31 17.81 8.80
CA ASP A 185 11.61 18.35 7.62
C ASP A 185 10.90 19.68 7.94
N ARG A 186 10.23 19.74 9.11
CA ARG A 186 9.57 20.97 9.60
C ARG A 186 10.58 22.09 9.85
N LEU A 187 11.74 21.79 10.44
CA LEU A 187 12.77 22.79 10.74
C LEU A 187 13.41 23.33 9.46
N ILE A 188 13.69 22.47 8.47
CA ILE A 188 14.16 22.90 7.14
C ILE A 188 13.12 23.82 6.49
N GLY A 189 11.83 23.47 6.57
CA GLY A 189 10.74 24.29 6.06
C GLY A 189 10.53 25.64 6.78
N LYS A 190 11.11 25.83 7.98
CA LYS A 190 11.04 27.09 8.75
C LYS A 190 12.21 28.04 8.52
N MET A 191 13.26 27.60 7.84
CA MET A 191 14.41 28.47 7.53
C MET A 191 13.98 29.67 6.67
N ASP A 192 14.84 30.67 6.54
CA ASP A 192 14.61 31.76 5.59
C ASP A 192 15.20 31.43 4.20
N ALA A 193 15.11 32.39 3.28
CA ALA A 193 15.63 32.25 1.91
C ALA A 193 17.10 31.83 1.86
N GLU A 194 17.95 32.39 2.73
CA GLU A 194 19.39 32.05 2.78
C GLU A 194 19.60 30.59 3.22
N GLY A 195 18.81 30.12 4.19
CA GLY A 195 18.84 28.73 4.63
C GLY A 195 18.39 27.75 3.53
N TRP A 196 17.35 28.09 2.77
CA TRP A 196 16.90 27.27 1.65
C TRP A 196 17.89 27.24 0.49
N ASP A 197 18.49 28.37 0.14
CA ASP A 197 19.54 28.44 -0.88
C ASP A 197 20.74 27.59 -0.48
N THR A 198 21.11 27.62 0.81
CA THR A 198 22.16 26.75 1.35
C THR A 198 21.78 25.27 1.26
N TYR A 199 20.53 24.92 1.56
CA TYR A 199 20.03 23.54 1.46
C TYR A 199 20.04 23.04 0.01
N GLU A 200 19.55 23.84 -0.93
CA GLU A 200 19.58 23.53 -2.36
C GLU A 200 21.02 23.37 -2.87
N LEU A 201 21.94 24.25 -2.46
CA LEU A 201 23.34 24.17 -2.84
C LEU A 201 24.02 22.88 -2.36
N GLN A 202 23.73 22.44 -1.13
CA GLN A 202 24.35 21.24 -0.56
C GLN A 202 23.69 19.94 -1.03
N TYR A 203 22.37 19.91 -1.15
CA TYR A 203 21.61 18.66 -1.35
C TYR A 203 20.84 18.57 -2.67
N GLY A 204 20.67 19.68 -3.41
CA GLY A 204 19.96 19.70 -4.69
C GLY A 204 20.62 18.79 -5.75
N GLY A 205 21.95 18.70 -5.75
CA GLY A 205 22.70 17.78 -6.62
C GLY A 205 22.39 16.31 -6.35
N LEU A 206 22.29 15.91 -5.08
CA LEU A 206 21.94 14.54 -4.68
C LEU A 206 20.49 14.21 -5.02
N ALA A 207 19.57 15.15 -4.76
CA ALA A 207 18.16 15.02 -5.11
C ALA A 207 17.97 14.82 -6.62
N LYS A 208 18.66 15.63 -7.43
CA LYS A 208 18.64 15.52 -8.90
C LYS A 208 19.21 14.18 -9.37
N GLY A 209 20.30 13.71 -8.75
CA GLY A 209 20.88 12.41 -9.05
C GLY A 209 19.91 11.25 -8.79
N LYS A 210 19.25 11.27 -7.63
CA LYS A 210 18.23 10.27 -7.25
C LYS A 210 16.97 10.35 -8.12
N LEU A 211 16.53 11.54 -8.50
CA LEU A 211 15.42 11.67 -9.43
C LEU A 211 15.76 11.14 -10.83
N ALA A 212 17.02 11.29 -11.27
CA ALA A 212 17.48 10.66 -12.51
C ALA A 212 17.53 9.12 -12.42
N GLU A 213 17.73 8.56 -11.23
CA GLU A 213 17.59 7.11 -10.97
C GLU A 213 16.14 6.67 -11.22
N TYR A 214 15.15 7.38 -10.66
CA TYR A 214 13.73 7.11 -10.93
C TYR A 214 13.42 7.17 -12.43
N LYS A 215 13.94 8.18 -13.15
CA LYS A 215 13.72 8.30 -14.59
C LYS A 215 14.26 7.11 -15.40
N LYS A 216 15.18 6.32 -14.83
CA LYS A 216 15.72 5.10 -15.45
C LYS A 216 15.01 3.82 -14.98
N SER A 217 14.71 3.72 -13.68
CA SER A 217 14.13 2.50 -13.09
C SER A 217 12.61 2.46 -13.13
N ALA A 218 11.96 3.63 -13.22
CA ALA A 218 10.53 3.83 -13.03
C ALA A 218 9.99 3.26 -11.70
N ASP A 219 10.84 3.12 -10.68
CA ASP A 219 10.46 2.57 -9.37
C ASP A 219 9.90 3.68 -8.43
N PRO A 220 8.61 3.64 -8.07
CA PRO A 220 8.00 4.62 -7.16
C PRO A 220 8.61 4.67 -5.75
N GLN A 221 9.36 3.64 -5.33
CA GLN A 221 10.08 3.67 -4.05
C GLN A 221 11.20 4.72 -4.06
N VAL A 222 11.84 4.94 -5.22
CA VAL A 222 12.86 5.99 -5.38
C VAL A 222 12.23 7.37 -5.18
N LEU A 223 11.00 7.59 -5.67
CA LEU A 223 10.29 8.85 -5.42
C LEU A 223 10.01 9.06 -3.94
N HIS A 224 9.59 8.02 -3.21
CA HIS A 224 9.40 8.12 -1.76
C HIS A 224 10.70 8.48 -1.04
N GLU A 225 11.83 7.87 -1.42
CA GLU A 225 13.15 8.20 -0.84
C GLU A 225 13.50 9.68 -1.08
N VAL A 226 13.31 10.17 -2.30
CA VAL A 226 13.60 11.59 -2.64
C VAL A 226 12.69 12.55 -1.89
N VAL A 227 11.39 12.27 -1.85
CA VAL A 227 10.41 13.09 -1.12
C VAL A 227 10.68 13.08 0.37
N GLN A 228 11.13 11.96 0.94
CA GLN A 228 11.44 11.86 2.36
C GLN A 228 12.71 12.62 2.74
N ARG A 229 13.76 12.56 1.90
CA ARG A 229 15.09 13.08 2.24
C ARG A 229 15.38 14.46 1.69
N TYR A 230 14.77 14.84 0.58
CA TYR A 230 15.15 16.02 -0.19
C TYR A 230 13.95 16.91 -0.53
N PHE A 231 12.84 16.82 0.22
CA PHE A 231 11.56 17.50 -0.06
C PHE A 231 11.71 19.00 -0.43
N HIS A 232 12.54 19.72 0.33
CA HIS A 232 12.72 21.17 0.17
C HIS A 232 13.65 21.57 -0.98
N THR A 233 14.19 20.62 -1.74
CA THR A 233 14.99 20.91 -2.94
C THR A 233 14.11 21.06 -4.20
N ALA A 234 14.65 21.57 -5.30
CA ALA A 234 13.97 21.59 -6.60
C ALA A 234 13.64 20.16 -7.07
N GLY A 235 14.59 19.22 -6.94
CA GLY A 235 14.38 17.81 -7.28
C GLY A 235 13.35 17.13 -6.38
N GLY A 236 13.28 17.51 -5.10
CA GLY A 236 12.25 17.07 -4.16
C GLY A 236 10.85 17.51 -4.54
N ALA A 237 10.70 18.74 -5.04
CA ALA A 237 9.44 19.27 -5.56
C ALA A 237 8.92 18.44 -6.75
N GLU A 238 9.80 18.20 -7.73
CA GLU A 238 9.48 17.41 -8.92
C GLU A 238 9.13 15.97 -8.52
N ALA A 239 9.91 15.37 -7.60
CA ALA A 239 9.62 14.04 -7.08
C ALA A 239 8.28 13.97 -6.34
N ALA A 240 7.92 15.01 -5.59
CA ALA A 240 6.64 15.09 -4.87
C ALA A 240 5.45 15.20 -5.83
N ASP A 241 5.53 16.03 -6.87
CA ASP A 241 4.47 16.09 -7.90
C ASP A 241 4.32 14.74 -8.62
N LEU A 242 5.43 14.10 -8.99
CA LEU A 242 5.41 12.78 -9.63
C LEU A 242 4.83 11.71 -8.70
N LEU A 243 5.20 11.72 -7.41
CA LEU A 243 4.70 10.77 -6.44
C LEU A 243 3.19 10.98 -6.18
N ALA A 244 2.76 12.24 -6.01
CA ALA A 244 1.36 12.57 -5.83
C ALA A 244 0.53 12.19 -7.06
N THR A 245 1.07 12.41 -8.28
CA THR A 245 0.46 11.96 -9.53
C THR A 245 0.29 10.44 -9.54
N TYR A 246 1.36 9.69 -9.24
CA TYR A 246 1.33 8.22 -9.17
C TYR A 246 0.27 7.71 -8.17
N LYS A 247 0.16 8.36 -7.01
CA LYS A 247 -0.83 8.03 -5.97
C LYS A 247 -2.26 8.36 -6.44
N LEU A 248 -2.45 9.50 -7.09
CA LEU A 248 -3.74 9.92 -7.64
C LEU A 248 -4.25 8.93 -8.70
N ASP A 249 -3.36 8.50 -9.61
CA ASP A 249 -3.68 7.54 -10.67
C ASP A 249 -4.07 6.15 -10.11
N ARG A 250 -3.54 5.78 -8.94
CA ARG A 250 -3.88 4.54 -8.22
C ARG A 250 -5.16 4.64 -7.39
N GLY A 251 -5.76 5.82 -7.29
CA GLY A 251 -6.92 6.06 -6.42
C GLY A 251 -6.56 6.23 -4.94
N GLU A 252 -5.27 6.43 -4.61
CA GLU A 252 -4.79 6.77 -3.27
C GLU A 252 -4.96 8.28 -3.04
N ILE A 253 -6.21 8.74 -3.12
CA ILE A 253 -6.58 10.16 -3.26
C ILE A 253 -6.11 10.99 -2.07
N LEU A 254 -6.32 10.50 -0.83
CA LEU A 254 -5.95 11.25 0.38
C LEU A 254 -4.44 11.46 0.48
N GLU A 255 -3.64 10.43 0.16
CA GLU A 255 -2.18 10.54 0.19
C GLU A 255 -1.69 11.54 -0.85
N ALA A 256 -2.24 11.48 -2.08
CA ALA A 256 -1.93 12.47 -3.12
C ALA A 256 -2.25 13.90 -2.66
N ALA A 257 -3.43 14.09 -2.06
CA ALA A 257 -3.85 15.39 -1.55
C ALA A 257 -2.93 15.91 -0.43
N GLN A 258 -2.52 15.06 0.52
CA GLN A 258 -1.58 15.44 1.58
C GLN A 258 -0.21 15.85 1.02
N ILE A 259 0.30 15.14 0.00
CA ILE A 259 1.57 15.52 -0.66
C ILE A 259 1.41 16.88 -1.35
N TYR A 260 0.31 17.10 -2.07
CA TYR A 260 0.04 18.39 -2.72
C TYR A 260 -0.16 19.54 -1.73
N GLU A 261 -0.82 19.29 -0.59
CA GLU A 261 -0.93 20.28 0.49
C GLU A 261 0.45 20.68 1.02
N ARG A 262 1.33 19.70 1.26
CA ARG A 262 2.73 19.98 1.66
C ARG A 262 3.46 20.78 0.59
N LEU A 263 3.27 20.46 -0.69
CA LEU A 263 3.93 21.13 -1.81
C LEU A 263 3.48 22.60 -1.94
N LEU A 264 2.20 22.89 -1.71
CA LEU A 264 1.64 24.24 -1.72
C LEU A 264 2.10 25.10 -0.52
N ASN A 265 2.40 24.46 0.60
CA ASN A 265 2.86 25.12 1.83
C ASN A 265 4.40 25.24 1.93
N ARG A 266 5.14 24.71 0.97
CA ARG A 266 6.61 24.77 0.93
C ARG A 266 7.10 26.09 0.31
N HIS A 267 8.37 26.43 0.53
CA HIS A 267 9.04 27.50 -0.22
C HIS A 267 9.10 27.24 -1.74
N GLY A 268 8.96 28.29 -2.55
CA GLY A 268 8.92 28.15 -4.01
C GLY A 268 7.62 27.53 -4.53
N SER A 269 6.53 27.56 -3.75
CA SER A 269 5.21 27.08 -4.19
C SER A 269 4.59 27.95 -5.28
N ASP A 270 5.01 29.21 -5.39
CA ASP A 270 4.69 30.13 -6.48
C ASP A 270 5.23 29.65 -7.84
N GLN A 271 6.32 28.87 -7.83
CA GLN A 271 6.94 28.32 -9.03
C GLN A 271 6.22 27.08 -9.57
N LEU A 272 5.27 26.50 -8.82
CA LEU A 272 4.54 25.30 -9.26
C LEU A 272 3.80 25.54 -10.57
N GLY A 273 3.92 24.58 -11.50
CA GLY A 273 3.29 24.67 -12.81
C GLY A 273 1.76 24.62 -12.74
N GLY A 274 1.08 25.15 -13.76
CA GLY A 274 -0.38 25.08 -13.86
C GLY A 274 -0.90 23.64 -13.81
N LEU A 275 -0.18 22.69 -14.41
CA LEU A 275 -0.57 21.27 -14.38
C LEU A 275 -0.52 20.69 -12.97
N THR A 276 0.52 21.00 -12.20
CA THR A 276 0.66 20.60 -10.79
C THR A 276 -0.48 21.19 -9.95
N LEU A 277 -0.81 22.47 -10.13
CA LEU A 277 -1.94 23.13 -9.45
C LEU A 277 -3.28 22.48 -9.81
N PHE A 278 -3.47 22.08 -11.07
CA PHE A 278 -4.68 21.37 -11.49
C PHE A 278 -4.80 19.99 -10.86
N LYS A 279 -3.72 19.19 -10.86
CA LYS A 279 -3.68 17.88 -10.19
C LYS A 279 -3.95 18.01 -8.69
N ALA A 280 -3.36 19.01 -8.03
CA ALA A 280 -3.60 19.31 -6.62
C ALA A 280 -5.07 19.64 -6.36
N ALA A 281 -5.67 20.53 -7.16
CA ALA A 281 -7.09 20.87 -7.03
C ALA A 281 -7.99 19.65 -7.25
N LEU A 282 -7.68 18.80 -8.24
CA LEU A 282 -8.41 17.55 -8.47
C LEU A 282 -8.30 16.62 -7.26
N ALA A 283 -7.10 16.43 -6.70
CA ALA A 283 -6.88 15.62 -5.50
C ALA A 283 -7.71 16.16 -4.32
N PHE A 284 -7.68 17.47 -4.04
CA PHE A 284 -8.49 18.08 -2.98
C PHE A 284 -9.99 17.91 -3.19
N ARG A 285 -10.47 18.06 -4.43
CA ARG A 285 -11.87 17.84 -4.77
C ARG A 285 -12.29 16.40 -4.50
N LEU A 286 -11.45 15.45 -4.92
CA LEU A 286 -11.71 14.01 -4.76
C LEU A 286 -11.60 13.55 -3.31
N SER A 287 -10.71 14.15 -2.51
CA SER A 287 -10.55 13.85 -1.07
C SER A 287 -11.78 14.23 -0.23
N GLY A 288 -12.60 15.17 -0.72
CA GLY A 288 -13.82 15.58 -0.03
C GLY A 288 -13.52 16.14 1.38
N ASN A 289 -14.18 15.59 2.39
CA ASN A 289 -14.06 16.02 3.79
C ASN A 289 -12.84 15.45 4.52
N GLN A 290 -12.02 14.64 3.87
CA GLN A 290 -10.83 14.03 4.48
C GLN A 290 -9.63 14.98 4.54
N ILE A 291 -9.74 16.13 3.88
CA ILE A 291 -8.73 17.19 3.88
C ILE A 291 -9.44 18.55 4.06
N ASP A 292 -8.69 19.63 4.34
CA ASP A 292 -9.27 20.96 4.46
C ASP A 292 -10.00 21.34 3.17
N THR A 293 -11.34 21.41 3.25
CA THR A 293 -12.22 21.80 2.14
C THR A 293 -11.91 23.19 1.57
N GLY A 294 -11.22 24.04 2.32
CA GLY A 294 -10.71 25.33 1.87
C GLY A 294 -9.53 25.25 0.90
N LEU A 295 -8.81 24.11 0.81
CA LEU A 295 -7.67 23.95 -0.10
C LEU A 295 -8.08 23.95 -1.56
N PHE A 296 -9.21 23.31 -1.90
CA PHE A 296 -9.73 23.30 -3.27
C PHE A 296 -9.96 24.72 -3.83
N PRO A 297 -10.82 25.57 -3.23
CA PRO A 297 -11.09 26.90 -3.78
C PRO A 297 -9.85 27.80 -3.79
N LYS A 298 -8.96 27.68 -2.79
CA LYS A 298 -7.67 28.41 -2.76
C LYS A 298 -6.79 28.01 -3.94
N THR A 299 -6.61 26.71 -4.15
CA THR A 299 -5.75 26.16 -5.22
C THR A 299 -6.32 26.45 -6.59
N TRP A 300 -7.65 26.36 -6.74
CA TRP A 300 -8.32 26.69 -8.00
C TRP A 300 -8.13 28.15 -8.39
N LYS A 301 -8.17 29.07 -7.42
CA LYS A 301 -7.88 30.50 -7.66
C LYS A 301 -6.44 30.71 -8.14
N LEU A 302 -5.46 30.02 -7.55
CA LEU A 302 -4.06 30.07 -7.99
C LEU A 302 -3.89 29.52 -9.41
N LEU A 303 -4.53 28.39 -9.72
CA LEU A 303 -4.56 27.82 -11.06
C LEU A 303 -5.12 28.81 -12.08
N ALA A 304 -6.28 29.42 -11.77
CA ALA A 304 -6.93 30.38 -12.66
C ALA A 304 -6.06 31.61 -12.92
N ALA A 305 -5.38 32.13 -11.90
CA ALA A 305 -4.45 33.24 -12.05
C ALA A 305 -3.24 32.88 -12.91
N LYS A 306 -2.77 31.64 -12.86
CA LYS A 306 -1.56 31.18 -13.57
C LYS A 306 -1.84 30.76 -15.02
N VAL A 307 -2.99 30.17 -15.27
CA VAL A 307 -3.40 29.68 -16.60
C VAL A 307 -4.08 30.78 -17.42
N GLY A 308 -4.86 31.66 -16.78
CA GLY A 308 -5.55 32.76 -17.45
C GLY A 308 -6.46 32.28 -18.59
N SER A 309 -6.52 33.09 -19.66
CA SER A 309 -7.29 32.82 -20.88
C SER A 309 -6.64 31.80 -21.81
N ASP A 310 -5.35 31.55 -21.63
CA ASP A 310 -4.53 30.82 -22.61
C ASP A 310 -4.79 29.32 -22.55
N GLY A 311 -5.41 28.85 -21.46
CA GLY A 311 -5.70 27.44 -21.23
C GLY A 311 -4.47 26.68 -20.73
N LEU A 312 -4.72 25.50 -20.15
CA LEU A 312 -3.68 24.65 -19.63
C LEU A 312 -3.22 23.69 -20.72
N GLN A 313 -1.93 23.72 -21.03
CA GLN A 313 -1.34 22.74 -21.94
C GLN A 313 -1.21 21.38 -21.24
N ILE A 314 -1.80 20.34 -21.83
CA ILE A 314 -1.74 18.95 -21.39
C ILE A 314 -1.32 18.11 -22.59
N GLY A 315 -0.04 17.72 -22.63
CA GLY A 315 0.54 17.12 -23.83
C GLY A 315 0.53 18.12 -24.99
N ASP A 316 -0.08 17.72 -26.11
CA ASP A 316 -0.22 18.54 -27.32
C ASP A 316 -1.50 19.39 -27.32
N ASP A 317 -2.42 19.14 -26.38
CA ASP A 317 -3.72 19.80 -26.33
C ASP A 317 -3.72 20.98 -25.34
N THR A 318 -4.38 22.07 -25.72
CA THR A 318 -4.64 23.20 -24.83
C THR A 318 -6.08 23.15 -24.34
N VAL A 319 -6.25 22.98 -23.02
CA VAL A 319 -7.55 22.80 -22.37
C VAL A 319 -7.97 24.09 -21.67
N SER A 320 -9.12 24.65 -22.06
CA SER A 320 -9.65 25.86 -21.42
C SER A 320 -10.01 25.65 -19.95
N LEU A 321 -9.96 26.71 -19.14
CA LEU A 321 -10.33 26.64 -17.72
C LEU A 321 -11.78 26.18 -17.50
N THR A 322 -12.70 26.56 -18.40
CA THR A 322 -14.09 26.09 -18.36
C THR A 322 -14.21 24.58 -18.56
N GLN A 323 -13.38 24.01 -19.43
CA GLN A 323 -13.36 22.57 -19.64
C GLN A 323 -12.76 21.85 -18.43
N LEU A 324 -11.66 22.36 -17.86
CA LEU A 324 -11.09 21.84 -16.62
C LEU A 324 -12.11 21.86 -15.47
N GLN A 325 -12.84 22.97 -15.32
CA GLN A 325 -13.91 23.10 -14.32
C GLN A 325 -14.96 22.01 -14.49
N LYS A 326 -15.40 21.77 -15.73
CA LYS A 326 -16.39 20.73 -16.04
C LYS A 326 -15.92 19.33 -15.64
N GLU A 327 -14.65 18.99 -15.88
CA GLU A 327 -14.09 17.69 -15.49
C GLU A 327 -14.00 17.53 -13.97
N VAL A 328 -13.59 18.58 -13.27
CA VAL A 328 -13.51 18.60 -11.80
C VAL A 328 -14.90 18.54 -11.16
N ASP A 329 -15.90 19.20 -11.74
CA ASP A 329 -17.27 19.16 -11.25
C ASP A 329 -17.96 17.82 -11.55
N GLY A 330 -17.61 17.17 -12.67
CA GLY A 330 -18.03 15.80 -12.98
C GLY A 330 -17.41 14.75 -12.06
N SER A 331 -16.27 15.06 -11.46
CA SER A 331 -15.58 14.22 -10.50
C SER A 331 -16.26 14.28 -9.13
N LYS A 332 -16.91 13.17 -8.73
CA LYS A 332 -17.56 13.08 -7.41
C LYS A 332 -16.52 12.83 -6.32
N PRO A 333 -16.54 13.57 -5.19
CA PRO A 333 -15.70 13.27 -4.04
C PRO A 333 -15.85 11.80 -3.63
N GLY A 334 -14.73 11.17 -3.30
CA GLY A 334 -14.74 9.88 -2.65
C GLY A 334 -15.25 10.06 -1.23
N GLU A 335 -16.56 9.93 -1.03
CA GLU A 335 -17.13 9.91 0.31
C GLU A 335 -16.69 8.60 0.98
N LEU A 336 -15.60 8.65 1.75
CA LEU A 336 -15.34 7.66 2.79
C LEU A 336 -16.20 8.06 3.98
N VAL A 337 -17.52 7.92 3.82
CA VAL A 337 -18.41 7.93 4.98
C VAL A 337 -18.01 6.69 5.76
N GLY A 338 -17.44 6.87 6.95
CA GLY A 338 -17.19 5.78 7.89
C GLY A 338 -18.48 5.00 8.01
N THR A 339 -18.53 3.86 7.33
CA THR A 339 -19.79 3.18 7.14
C THR A 339 -20.01 2.27 8.34
N ARG A 340 -21.23 2.28 8.85
CA ARG A 340 -21.69 1.23 9.79
C ARG A 340 -22.14 -0.02 9.03
N SER A 341 -22.26 0.07 7.71
CA SER A 341 -22.70 -1.00 6.82
C SER A 341 -21.57 -1.44 5.88
N TRP A 342 -21.20 -2.71 5.96
CA TRP A 342 -20.21 -3.40 5.17
C TRP A 342 -20.89 -4.41 4.22
N ALA A 343 -21.57 -3.91 3.18
CA ALA A 343 -22.45 -4.73 2.34
C ALA A 343 -21.72 -5.57 1.27
N LEU A 344 -20.44 -5.26 0.99
CA LEU A 344 -19.64 -5.89 -0.06
C LEU A 344 -18.27 -6.32 0.48
N PHE A 345 -17.58 -7.22 -0.24
CA PHE A 345 -16.18 -7.53 0.06
C PHE A 345 -15.33 -6.26 -0.05
N ARG A 346 -14.65 -5.91 1.06
CA ARG A 346 -13.95 -4.64 1.29
C ARG A 346 -14.86 -3.40 1.30
N GLY A 347 -16.12 -3.60 1.67
CA GLY A 347 -17.07 -2.60 2.15
C GLY A 347 -17.82 -1.79 1.10
N ASP A 348 -17.28 -1.56 -0.10
CA ASP A 348 -17.97 -0.88 -1.22
C ASP A 348 -17.59 -1.48 -2.59
N THR A 349 -18.17 -0.94 -3.67
CA THR A 349 -17.88 -1.39 -5.05
C THR A 349 -16.44 -1.09 -5.50
N ARG A 350 -15.78 -0.13 -4.85
CA ARG A 350 -14.36 0.20 -5.08
C ARG A 350 -13.41 -0.68 -4.26
N ARG A 351 -13.94 -1.42 -3.29
CA ARG A 351 -13.18 -2.28 -2.37
C ARG A 351 -12.18 -1.49 -1.50
N LEU A 352 -12.50 -0.23 -1.19
CA LEU A 352 -11.62 0.69 -0.45
C LEU A 352 -12.33 1.35 0.74
N ASN A 353 -13.45 0.79 1.18
CA ASN A 353 -14.22 1.41 2.25
C ASN A 353 -13.49 1.32 3.60
N VAL A 354 -13.76 2.29 4.48
CA VAL A 354 -13.21 2.34 5.83
C VAL A 354 -14.35 2.24 6.83
N GLY A 355 -14.23 1.31 7.79
CA GLY A 355 -15.26 1.10 8.81
C GLY A 355 -15.26 2.22 9.83
N SER A 356 -16.44 2.61 10.32
CA SER A 356 -16.53 3.48 11.50
C SER A 356 -16.32 2.63 12.76
N GLY A 357 -15.21 2.82 13.45
CA GLY A 357 -14.87 2.10 14.69
C GLY A 357 -14.16 2.99 15.71
N SER A 358 -14.13 2.56 16.96
CA SER A 358 -13.32 3.14 18.04
C SER A 358 -11.98 2.40 18.16
N ALA A 359 -11.18 2.73 19.18
CA ALA A 359 -9.98 1.97 19.52
C ALA A 359 -10.27 0.45 19.52
N PRO A 360 -9.41 -0.37 18.90
CA PRO A 360 -9.63 -1.81 18.77
C PRO A 360 -9.33 -2.50 20.10
N PHE A 361 -10.30 -2.50 21.01
CA PHE A 361 -10.24 -3.37 22.18
C PHE A 361 -10.36 -4.82 21.67
N LEU A 362 -9.33 -5.62 21.88
CA LEU A 362 -9.25 -7.03 21.44
C LEU A 362 -10.11 -7.97 22.30
N GLU A 363 -11.19 -7.46 22.89
CA GLU A 363 -12.11 -8.24 23.71
C GLU A 363 -13.12 -8.96 22.83
N ASN A 364 -13.18 -10.29 22.98
CA ASN A 364 -14.18 -11.10 22.30
C ASN A 364 -15.57 -10.85 22.91
N LYS A 365 -16.44 -10.15 22.19
CA LYS A 365 -17.83 -9.88 22.62
C LYS A 365 -18.71 -11.13 22.56
N TRP A 366 -18.59 -11.88 21.47
CA TRP A 366 -19.29 -13.14 21.24
C TRP A 366 -18.64 -13.86 20.06
N HIS A 367 -18.81 -15.18 20.02
CA HIS A 367 -18.38 -16.02 18.90
C HIS A 367 -19.49 -17.03 18.56
N ARG A 368 -19.52 -17.47 17.30
CA ARG A 368 -20.42 -18.53 16.83
C ARG A 368 -19.69 -19.52 15.95
N SER A 369 -20.11 -20.78 16.05
CA SER A 369 -19.67 -21.85 15.17
C SER A 369 -20.29 -21.68 13.78
N MET A 370 -19.51 -21.98 12.74
CA MET A 370 -19.97 -22.07 11.34
C MET A 370 -20.64 -23.42 11.02
N LEU A 371 -20.62 -24.34 11.99
CA LEU A 371 -21.41 -25.57 12.03
C LEU A 371 -22.65 -25.27 12.88
N ASP A 372 -23.84 -25.54 12.35
CA ASP A 372 -25.14 -25.30 13.00
C ASP A 372 -25.39 -26.20 14.22
N LEU A 373 -24.67 -25.97 15.31
CA LEU A 373 -24.91 -26.68 16.56
C LEU A 373 -26.24 -26.23 17.20
N THR A 374 -27.38 -26.64 16.66
CA THR A 374 -28.64 -26.63 17.41
C THR A 374 -28.60 -27.79 18.41
N PRO A 375 -28.99 -27.57 19.68
CA PRO A 375 -28.86 -28.60 20.73
C PRO A 375 -29.65 -29.89 20.47
N GLU A 376 -30.69 -29.86 19.65
CA GLU A 376 -31.67 -30.95 19.54
C GLU A 376 -31.37 -31.95 18.40
N GLU A 377 -30.67 -31.54 17.33
CA GLU A 377 -30.29 -32.42 16.20
C GLU A 377 -28.76 -32.50 15.98
N GLY A 378 -27.97 -31.69 16.69
CA GLY A 378 -26.61 -31.27 16.31
C GLY A 378 -25.44 -32.20 16.61
N THR A 379 -25.62 -33.48 16.94
CA THR A 379 -24.48 -34.37 17.25
C THR A 379 -23.98 -35.23 16.08
N THR A 380 -24.85 -35.72 15.20
CA THR A 380 -24.46 -36.64 14.11
C THR A 380 -24.26 -35.94 12.76
N LEU A 381 -25.06 -34.91 12.45
CA LEU A 381 -24.99 -34.19 11.17
C LEU A 381 -23.65 -33.44 11.03
N HIS A 382 -23.28 -32.70 12.07
CA HIS A 382 -22.01 -31.99 12.09
C HIS A 382 -20.81 -32.92 12.21
N ALA A 383 -20.96 -34.16 12.67
CA ALA A 383 -19.82 -35.07 12.78
C ALA A 383 -19.21 -35.37 11.40
N SER A 384 -20.04 -35.60 10.38
CA SER A 384 -19.57 -35.87 9.02
C SER A 384 -18.93 -34.63 8.40
N THR A 385 -19.59 -33.47 8.48
CA THR A 385 -19.05 -32.21 7.97
C THR A 385 -17.77 -31.79 8.70
N ARG A 386 -17.77 -31.88 10.03
CA ARG A 386 -16.60 -31.60 10.88
C ARG A 386 -15.44 -32.51 10.53
N SER A 387 -15.66 -33.81 10.37
CA SER A 387 -14.61 -34.74 9.95
C SER A 387 -14.00 -34.36 8.61
N ARG A 388 -14.79 -33.84 7.65
CA ARG A 388 -14.27 -33.37 6.36
C ARG A 388 -13.44 -32.10 6.51
N ILE A 389 -13.91 -31.14 7.31
CA ILE A 389 -13.19 -29.91 7.60
C ILE A 389 -11.86 -30.23 8.30
N ASP A 390 -11.88 -31.09 9.32
CA ASP A 390 -10.69 -31.50 10.06
C ASP A 390 -9.67 -32.21 9.14
N GLN A 391 -10.13 -33.11 8.27
CA GLN A 391 -9.26 -33.77 7.28
C GLN A 391 -8.64 -32.75 6.32
N ALA A 392 -9.43 -31.80 5.82
CA ALA A 392 -8.93 -30.78 4.92
C ALA A 392 -7.93 -29.82 5.62
N LEU A 393 -8.15 -29.49 6.90
CA LEU A 393 -7.22 -28.68 7.69
C LEU A 393 -5.90 -29.42 7.90
N GLN A 394 -5.94 -30.73 8.17
CA GLN A 394 -4.73 -31.56 8.28
C GLN A 394 -3.95 -31.61 6.96
N LEU A 395 -4.65 -31.74 5.82
CA LEU A 395 -4.02 -31.72 4.51
C LEU A 395 -3.38 -30.35 4.20
N GLN A 396 -4.08 -29.25 4.50
CA GLN A 396 -3.52 -27.92 4.33
C GLN A 396 -2.33 -27.66 5.25
N SER A 397 -2.35 -28.15 6.49
CA SER A 397 -1.22 -27.96 7.42
C SER A 397 0.10 -28.53 6.90
N ARG A 398 0.04 -29.42 5.90
CA ARG A 398 1.22 -30.01 5.23
C ARG A 398 1.65 -29.23 4.00
N ARG A 399 0.91 -28.19 3.61
CA ARG A 399 1.12 -27.39 2.41
C ARG A 399 1.72 -26.03 2.77
N PRO A 400 2.70 -25.52 2.01
CA PRO A 400 3.29 -24.21 2.25
C PRO A 400 2.40 -23.05 1.75
N GLU A 401 1.39 -23.31 0.92
CA GLU A 401 0.56 -22.25 0.34
C GLU A 401 -0.38 -21.60 1.38
N PRO A 402 -0.54 -20.27 1.36
CA PRO A 402 -1.52 -19.59 2.20
C PRO A 402 -2.95 -19.89 1.73
N MET A 403 -3.88 -19.95 2.69
CA MET A 403 -5.32 -20.07 2.41
C MET A 403 -5.98 -18.71 2.27
N LEU A 404 -6.92 -18.59 1.32
CA LEU A 404 -7.78 -17.42 1.18
C LEU A 404 -9.20 -17.72 1.69
N PRO A 405 -9.68 -17.04 2.74
CA PRO A 405 -11.01 -17.32 3.28
C PRO A 405 -12.11 -16.95 2.27
N ALA A 406 -12.97 -17.91 1.94
CA ALA A 406 -14.14 -17.71 1.08
C ALA A 406 -15.33 -17.04 1.77
N PHE A 407 -15.38 -17.17 3.10
CA PHE A 407 -16.50 -16.74 3.92
C PHE A 407 -16.31 -15.27 4.29
N LEU A 408 -16.84 -14.41 3.43
CA LEU A 408 -16.78 -12.96 3.61
C LEU A 408 -18.14 -12.48 4.14
N PRO A 409 -18.26 -12.22 5.47
CA PRO A 409 -19.51 -11.76 6.03
C PRO A 409 -19.81 -10.33 5.55
N ILE A 410 -21.09 -9.99 5.54
CA ILE A 410 -21.55 -8.62 5.32
C ILE A 410 -22.21 -8.10 6.59
N ALA A 411 -22.03 -6.82 6.87
CA ALA A 411 -22.65 -6.13 7.98
C ALA A 411 -23.63 -5.09 7.44
N THR A 412 -24.90 -5.12 7.83
CA THR A 412 -25.83 -4.06 7.42
C THR A 412 -27.01 -3.99 8.36
N ALA A 413 -27.56 -2.79 8.56
CA ALA A 413 -28.74 -2.57 9.40
C ALA A 413 -28.64 -3.22 10.81
N GLY A 414 -27.46 -3.20 11.41
CA GLY A 414 -27.20 -3.79 12.74
C GLY A 414 -27.07 -5.31 12.76
N LYS A 415 -27.04 -5.98 11.60
CA LYS A 415 -26.95 -7.44 11.46
C LYS A 415 -25.61 -7.85 10.87
N LEU A 416 -25.09 -8.98 11.33
CA LEU A 416 -24.02 -9.70 10.64
C LEU A 416 -24.66 -10.84 9.85
N ILE A 417 -24.50 -10.81 8.53
CA ILE A 417 -25.00 -11.84 7.63
C ILE A 417 -23.80 -12.59 7.06
N TYR A 418 -23.77 -13.90 7.24
CA TYR A 418 -22.63 -14.72 6.86
C TYR A 418 -23.08 -16.10 6.37
N ARG A 419 -22.23 -16.72 5.55
CA ARG A 419 -22.44 -18.09 5.08
C ARG A 419 -21.92 -19.06 6.14
N THR A 420 -22.58 -20.18 6.31
CA THR A 420 -22.17 -21.33 7.13
C THR A 420 -22.08 -22.58 6.25
N TYR A 421 -21.69 -23.72 6.83
CA TYR A 421 -21.70 -25.00 6.09
C TYR A 421 -23.10 -25.57 5.83
N SER A 422 -24.14 -24.96 6.41
CA SER A 422 -25.56 -25.30 6.23
C SER A 422 -26.33 -24.31 5.35
N GLY A 423 -25.85 -23.08 5.19
CA GLY A 423 -26.53 -22.06 4.40
C GLY A 423 -26.10 -20.62 4.74
N ILE A 424 -27.09 -19.74 4.95
CA ILE A 424 -26.89 -18.32 5.26
C ILE A 424 -27.54 -18.01 6.61
N HIS A 425 -26.80 -17.34 7.48
CA HIS A 425 -27.24 -16.92 8.79
C HIS A 425 -27.22 -15.40 8.90
N ALA A 426 -28.21 -14.85 9.61
CA ALA A 426 -28.16 -13.48 10.09
C ALA A 426 -28.30 -13.46 11.60
N VAL A 427 -27.39 -12.72 12.24
CA VAL A 427 -27.38 -12.50 13.68
C VAL A 427 -27.38 -11.00 13.99
N ASP A 428 -27.91 -10.64 15.14
CA ASP A 428 -27.74 -9.29 15.68
C ASP A 428 -26.24 -9.04 15.97
N MET A 429 -25.70 -7.94 15.46
CA MET A 429 -24.27 -7.65 15.52
C MET A 429 -23.76 -7.45 16.95
N ARG A 430 -24.61 -6.95 17.87
CA ARG A 430 -24.18 -6.63 19.25
C ARG A 430 -24.20 -7.86 20.14
N THR A 431 -25.20 -8.72 19.97
CA THR A 431 -25.49 -9.83 20.87
C THR A 431 -25.08 -11.19 20.31
N GLY A 432 -24.94 -11.33 18.99
CA GLY A 432 -24.71 -12.61 18.33
C GLY A 432 -25.93 -13.53 18.34
N MET A 433 -27.11 -13.02 18.68
CA MET A 433 -28.36 -13.79 18.70
C MET A 433 -28.91 -13.98 17.27
N PRO A 434 -29.47 -15.15 16.94
CA PRO A 434 -29.95 -15.44 15.60
C PRO A 434 -31.21 -14.61 15.31
N GLU A 435 -31.25 -13.95 14.17
CA GLU A 435 -32.43 -13.26 13.67
C GLU A 435 -33.19 -14.11 12.66
N TRP A 436 -32.46 -14.67 11.69
CA TRP A 436 -33.03 -15.62 10.74
C TRP A 436 -31.94 -16.54 10.18
N VAL A 437 -32.37 -17.70 9.68
CA VAL A 437 -31.52 -18.71 9.06
C VAL A 437 -32.18 -19.15 7.76
N SER A 438 -31.36 -19.30 6.71
CA SER A 438 -31.76 -19.87 5.43
C SER A 438 -30.86 -21.06 5.11
N SER A 439 -31.39 -22.27 5.31
CA SER A 439 -30.69 -23.51 4.98
C SER A 439 -30.67 -23.75 3.48
N THR A 440 -29.58 -24.29 2.96
CA THR A 440 -29.45 -24.64 1.54
C THR A 440 -29.33 -26.15 1.39
N LEU A 441 -30.18 -26.75 0.54
CA LEU A 441 -30.16 -28.21 0.29
C LEU A 441 -28.84 -28.70 -0.31
N ALA A 442 -28.18 -27.85 -1.09
CA ALA A 442 -26.86 -28.11 -1.68
C ALA A 442 -25.69 -27.62 -0.80
N SER A 443 -25.94 -27.30 0.47
CA SER A 443 -24.87 -27.00 1.43
C SER A 443 -24.08 -28.27 1.77
N LEU A 444 -22.89 -28.13 2.36
CA LEU A 444 -22.08 -29.28 2.76
C LEU A 444 -22.83 -30.14 3.79
N ASP A 445 -23.48 -29.52 4.76
CA ASP A 445 -24.33 -30.22 5.73
C ASP A 445 -25.51 -30.91 5.05
N GLY A 446 -26.17 -30.22 4.11
CA GLY A 446 -27.29 -30.76 3.33
C GLY A 446 -26.90 -31.98 2.50
N LEU A 447 -25.76 -31.93 1.81
CA LEU A 447 -25.25 -33.03 1.00
C LEU A 447 -24.72 -34.19 1.86
N CYS A 448 -24.14 -33.91 3.03
CA CYS A 448 -23.75 -34.96 3.97
C CYS A 448 -24.96 -35.64 4.64
N LYS A 449 -26.10 -34.94 4.76
CA LYS A 449 -27.37 -35.48 5.27
C LYS A 449 -28.04 -36.45 4.29
N ASP A 450 -28.00 -36.10 3.00
CA ASP A 450 -28.74 -36.81 1.97
C ASP A 450 -28.05 -38.14 1.64
N VAL A 451 -28.65 -39.24 2.13
CA VAL A 451 -28.12 -40.60 1.95
C VAL A 451 -27.91 -40.94 0.47
N ASN A 452 -28.73 -40.39 -0.43
CA ASN A 452 -28.63 -40.64 -1.87
C ASN A 452 -27.48 -39.88 -2.51
N LYS A 453 -27.03 -38.76 -1.92
CA LYS A 453 -25.96 -37.91 -2.47
C LYS A 453 -24.63 -38.05 -1.74
N LYS A 454 -24.64 -38.59 -0.52
CA LYS A 454 -23.45 -38.73 0.31
C LYS A 454 -22.36 -39.54 -0.40
N GLN A 455 -22.73 -40.65 -1.06
CA GLN A 455 -21.77 -41.47 -1.78
C GLN A 455 -21.16 -40.74 -2.98
N ASP A 456 -21.98 -40.01 -3.75
CA ASP A 456 -21.51 -39.21 -4.88
C ASP A 456 -20.57 -38.09 -4.42
N LEU A 457 -20.91 -37.43 -3.31
CA LEU A 457 -20.08 -36.42 -2.68
C LEU A 457 -18.73 -37.01 -2.22
N GLU A 458 -18.74 -38.20 -1.63
CA GLU A 458 -17.51 -38.90 -1.20
C GLU A 458 -16.61 -39.26 -2.37
N ASN A 459 -17.19 -39.82 -3.43
CA ASN A 459 -16.46 -40.14 -4.66
C ASN A 459 -15.86 -38.87 -5.29
N TRP A 460 -16.64 -37.79 -5.34
CA TRP A 460 -16.18 -36.51 -5.87
C TRP A 460 -15.03 -35.93 -5.05
N PHE A 461 -15.12 -35.91 -3.71
CA PHE A 461 -14.04 -35.42 -2.86
C PHE A 461 -12.76 -36.23 -3.04
N LEU A 462 -12.86 -37.55 -3.16
CA LEU A 462 -11.70 -38.42 -3.38
C LEU A 462 -11.00 -38.08 -4.72
N MET A 463 -11.76 -37.89 -5.79
CA MET A 463 -11.21 -37.46 -7.09
C MET A 463 -10.61 -36.05 -7.03
N TYR A 464 -11.28 -35.12 -6.33
CA TYR A 464 -10.83 -33.75 -6.19
C TYR A 464 -9.51 -33.67 -5.42
N GLN A 465 -9.36 -34.44 -4.34
CA GLN A 465 -8.15 -34.51 -3.52
C GLN A 465 -6.95 -35.12 -4.26
N GLN A 466 -7.18 -36.05 -5.19
CA GLN A 466 -6.12 -36.62 -6.04
C GLN A 466 -5.52 -35.59 -7.00
N SER A 467 -6.26 -34.55 -7.35
CA SER A 467 -5.87 -33.57 -8.37
C SER A 467 -4.91 -32.48 -7.85
N SER A 468 -4.32 -32.64 -6.67
CA SER A 468 -3.46 -31.63 -5.99
C SER A 468 -4.11 -30.26 -5.73
N ASN A 469 -5.42 -30.12 -5.96
CA ASN A 469 -6.16 -28.88 -5.74
C ASN A 469 -6.16 -28.44 -4.26
N GLN A 470 -6.32 -27.14 -4.02
CA GLN A 470 -6.59 -26.59 -2.69
C GLN A 470 -7.99 -27.00 -2.21
N SER A 471 -8.24 -27.00 -0.91
CA SER A 471 -9.53 -27.45 -0.37
C SER A 471 -10.64 -26.43 -0.64
N ILE A 472 -11.68 -26.87 -1.35
CA ILE A 472 -12.91 -26.09 -1.58
C ILE A 472 -13.76 -25.88 -0.31
N LEU A 473 -13.43 -26.55 0.80
CA LEU A 473 -14.24 -26.46 2.02
C LEU A 473 -14.11 -25.10 2.71
N PHE A 474 -13.01 -24.39 2.50
CA PHE A 474 -12.75 -23.09 3.11
C PHE A 474 -12.53 -21.97 2.08
N GLU A 475 -12.43 -22.35 0.81
CA GLU A 475 -12.10 -21.49 -0.32
C GLU A 475 -13.24 -21.47 -1.35
N ASN A 476 -13.36 -20.36 -2.08
CA ASN A 476 -14.21 -20.27 -3.24
C ASN A 476 -13.29 -20.56 -4.42
N SER A 477 -13.47 -21.68 -5.11
CA SER A 477 -12.54 -22.21 -6.12
C SER A 477 -12.58 -21.43 -7.45
N VAL A 478 -12.55 -20.10 -7.38
CA VAL A 478 -12.41 -19.21 -8.53
C VAL A 478 -11.16 -18.35 -8.31
N VAL A 479 -10.01 -19.02 -8.34
CA VAL A 479 -8.70 -18.42 -8.63
C VAL A 479 -8.09 -19.25 -9.75
#